data_AF-A0A7G6E1E0-F1
#
_entry.id   AF-A0A7G6E1E0-F1
#
_cell.length_a   1.000
_cell.length_b   1.000
_cell.length_c   1.000
_cell.angle_alpha   90.00
_cell.angle_beta   90.00
_cell.angle_gamma   90.00
#
_symmetry.space_group_name_H-M   'P 1'
#
loop_
_entity.id
_entity.type
_entity.pdbx_description
1 polymer ?
#
loop_
_entity_poly.entity_id
_entity_poly.type
_entity_poly.pdbx_seq_one_letter_code
_entity_poly.pdbx_strand_id
1 'polypeptide(L)'
;MLEKIVLEFTPEIAVIQAKTQKALHSKAGHVANLLSIKEAPDDHLWLPLLSLISAKTLKEPNTKVLHLAASMQVLYFATRIHWAIPEDKDCLKLKEQIQYPILLGDLLYSRFYATICRYELDQYLAYLATLIGNIHQEHVLRNEKRKQNLPEEPHVLRIYSLLGETACYLAAHLLVGKTYLSEAIKQIGNHLGILRGVWGENYDPYPYLAKWYRAWELLELLPPGPGRECFQASLLGLGCKWGLERPPICKDLRA
;
A
#
# COMPACT_ATOMS: atom_id res chain seq x y z
N MET A 1 9.95 -13.93 4.02
CA MET A 1 9.54 -12.95 2.99
C MET A 1 10.11 -11.59 3.30
N LEU A 2 9.76 -11.03 4.46
CA LEU A 2 10.16 -9.68 4.84
C LEU A 2 11.57 -9.58 5.41
N GLU A 3 12.15 -10.63 5.98
CA GLU A 3 13.46 -10.56 6.65
C GLU A 3 14.59 -9.95 5.79
N LYS A 4 14.81 -10.42 4.55
CA LYS A 4 15.85 -9.83 3.67
C LYS A 4 15.58 -8.34 3.40
N ILE A 5 14.32 -7.99 3.13
CA ILE A 5 13.90 -6.62 2.80
C ILE A 5 13.98 -5.72 4.04
N VAL A 6 13.52 -6.21 5.18
CA VAL A 6 13.52 -5.50 6.45
C VAL A 6 14.95 -5.26 6.92
N LEU A 7 15.84 -6.24 6.76
CA LEU A 7 17.26 -6.07 7.06
C LEU A 7 17.88 -4.95 6.21
N GLU A 8 17.63 -4.95 4.89
CA GLU A 8 18.12 -3.91 3.97
C GLU A 8 17.68 -2.49 4.38
N PHE A 9 16.45 -2.36 4.91
CA PHE A 9 15.85 -1.06 5.24
C PHE A 9 15.71 -0.82 6.74
N THR A 10 16.49 -1.51 7.59
CA THR A 10 16.34 -1.42 9.06
C THR A 10 16.35 0.02 9.58
N PRO A 11 17.31 0.89 9.22
CA PRO A 11 17.33 2.25 9.74
C PRO A 11 16.15 3.09 9.23
N GLU A 12 15.76 2.94 7.96
CA GLU A 12 14.62 3.63 7.38
C GLU A 12 13.29 3.19 8.02
N ILE A 13 13.13 1.89 8.26
CA ILE A 13 11.94 1.31 8.89
C ILE A 13 11.78 1.86 10.31
N ALA A 14 12.85 1.90 11.10
CA ALA A 14 12.79 2.46 12.45
C ALA A 14 12.32 3.93 12.43
N VAL A 15 12.83 4.71 11.50
CA VAL A 15 12.44 6.11 11.29
C VAL A 15 10.96 6.22 10.86
N ILE A 16 10.52 5.37 9.92
CA ILE A 16 9.14 5.35 9.45
C ILE A 16 8.18 4.94 10.57
N GLN A 17 8.49 3.89 11.31
CA GLN A 17 7.68 3.42 12.43
C GLN A 17 7.55 4.51 13.50
N ALA A 18 8.63 5.17 13.88
CA ALA A 18 8.59 6.28 14.84
C ALA A 18 7.69 7.44 14.34
N LYS A 19 7.77 7.79 13.05
CA LYS A 19 6.91 8.83 12.44
C LYS A 19 5.45 8.40 12.40
N THR A 20 5.18 7.16 11.99
CA THR A 20 3.83 6.59 11.95
C THR A 20 3.23 6.55 13.35
N GLN A 21 3.96 6.06 14.35
CA GLN A 21 3.52 6.05 15.75
C GLN A 21 3.23 7.46 16.26
N LYS A 22 4.08 8.45 15.94
CA LYS A 22 3.80 9.85 16.28
C LYS A 22 2.52 10.36 15.62
N ALA A 23 2.27 9.97 14.36
CA ALA A 23 1.04 10.29 13.64
C ALA A 23 -0.18 9.49 14.12
N LEU A 24 0.01 8.41 14.87
CA LEU A 24 -1.05 7.65 15.54
C LEU A 24 -1.23 8.08 17.00
N HIS A 25 -0.27 8.77 17.61
CA HIS A 25 -0.42 9.23 18.99
C HIS A 25 -1.47 10.35 19.09
N SER A 26 -2.42 10.24 20.01
CA SER A 26 -3.38 11.31 20.33
C SER A 26 -3.27 11.69 21.80
N LYS A 27 -3.79 12.86 22.19
CA LYS A 27 -3.84 13.27 23.60
C LYS A 27 -4.67 12.31 24.48
N ALA A 28 -5.51 11.48 23.87
CA ALA A 28 -6.34 10.47 24.54
C ALA A 28 -5.68 9.06 24.61
N GLY A 29 -4.42 8.91 24.20
CA GLY A 29 -3.69 7.64 24.20
C GLY A 29 -3.29 7.14 22.81
N HIS A 30 -2.79 5.90 22.74
CA HIS A 30 -2.34 5.26 21.51
C HIS A 30 -3.54 4.78 20.69
N VAL A 31 -3.79 5.43 19.56
CA VAL A 31 -4.89 5.12 18.63
C VAL A 31 -4.88 3.65 18.18
N ALA A 32 -3.70 3.05 18.06
CA ALA A 32 -3.56 1.66 17.62
C ALA A 32 -4.12 0.63 18.63
N ASN A 33 -4.14 0.96 19.93
CA ASN A 33 -4.70 0.06 20.96
C ASN A 33 -6.24 -0.02 20.88
N LEU A 34 -6.88 0.91 20.19
CA LEU A 34 -8.35 1.04 20.15
C LEU A 34 -8.99 0.32 18.98
N LEU A 35 -8.21 -0.06 17.97
CA LEU A 35 -8.79 -0.52 16.71
C LEU A 35 -8.99 -2.03 16.62
N SER A 36 -8.38 -2.84 17.49
CA SER A 36 -8.49 -4.31 17.43
C SER A 36 -8.32 -4.87 16.00
N ILE A 37 -7.67 -4.12 15.09
CA ILE A 37 -7.41 -4.59 13.74
C ILE A 37 -6.41 -5.69 13.99
N LYS A 38 -6.89 -6.94 13.87
CA LYS A 38 -6.06 -8.14 13.88
C LYS A 38 -5.18 -8.08 12.63
N GLU A 39 -4.19 -7.21 12.64
CA GLU A 39 -3.17 -7.17 11.62
C GLU A 39 -2.26 -8.37 11.85
N ALA A 40 -1.96 -9.09 10.78
CA ALA A 40 -0.79 -9.95 10.83
C ALA A 40 0.42 -9.05 11.16
N PRO A 41 1.44 -9.56 11.89
CA PRO A 41 2.63 -8.78 12.27
C PRO A 41 3.31 -8.04 11.12
N ASP A 42 3.05 -8.46 9.88
CA ASP A 42 3.67 -7.99 8.64
C ASP A 42 2.77 -7.04 7.81
N ASP A 43 1.49 -6.88 8.19
CA ASP A 43 0.51 -6.13 7.39
C ASP A 43 0.76 -4.62 7.39
N HIS A 44 1.53 -4.11 8.35
CA HIS A 44 1.67 -2.67 8.58
C HIS A 44 2.92 -2.04 7.94
N LEU A 45 3.69 -2.79 7.14
CA LEU A 45 4.92 -2.27 6.51
C LEU A 45 4.93 -2.36 4.99
N TRP A 46 3.93 -2.98 4.35
CA TRP A 46 4.02 -3.24 2.91
C TRP A 46 4.09 -1.96 2.06
N LEU A 47 3.32 -0.91 2.36
CA LEU A 47 3.39 0.37 1.63
C LEU A 47 4.68 1.15 1.90
N PRO A 48 5.14 1.28 3.16
CA PRO A 48 6.48 1.78 3.45
C PRO A 48 7.57 1.07 2.65
N LEU A 49 7.56 -0.26 2.65
CA LEU A 49 8.56 -1.06 1.95
C LEU A 49 8.49 -0.87 0.45
N LEU A 50 7.30 -0.87 -0.15
CA LEU A 50 7.14 -0.56 -1.58
C LEU A 50 7.70 0.83 -1.92
N SER A 51 7.49 1.82 -1.06
CA SER A 51 8.04 3.17 -1.24
C SER A 51 9.58 3.15 -1.19
N LEU A 52 10.16 2.48 -0.21
CA LEU A 52 11.61 2.37 -0.03
C LEU A 52 12.29 1.59 -1.15
N ILE A 53 11.73 0.44 -1.53
CA ILE A 53 12.22 -0.40 -2.63
C ILE A 53 12.19 0.38 -3.95
N SER A 54 11.09 1.11 -4.20
CA SER A 54 10.93 1.95 -5.40
C SER A 54 11.98 3.05 -5.46
N ALA A 55 12.21 3.71 -4.32
CA ALA A 55 13.27 4.69 -4.20
C ALA A 55 14.64 4.06 -4.48
N LYS A 56 15.00 3.02 -3.71
CA LYS A 56 16.28 2.28 -3.78
C LYS A 56 16.61 1.73 -5.15
N THR A 57 15.59 1.41 -5.96
CA THR A 57 15.79 0.96 -7.35
C THR A 57 16.36 2.06 -8.25
N LEU A 58 16.13 3.32 -7.91
CA LEU A 58 16.56 4.47 -8.69
C LEU A 58 17.72 5.22 -8.04
N LYS A 59 17.62 5.51 -6.74
CA LYS A 59 18.61 6.23 -5.91
C LYS A 59 18.42 5.87 -4.44
N GLU A 60 19.31 6.32 -3.55
CA GLU A 60 19.09 6.15 -2.11
C GLU A 60 17.84 6.91 -1.61
N PRO A 61 17.01 6.31 -0.74
CA PRO A 61 15.87 6.98 -0.11
C PRO A 61 16.34 8.22 0.67
N ASN A 62 15.75 9.37 0.35
CA ASN A 62 16.00 10.62 1.08
C ASN A 62 14.91 10.89 2.13
N THR A 63 15.10 11.94 2.94
CA THR A 63 14.15 12.35 3.97
C THR A 63 12.72 12.53 3.46
N LYS A 64 12.52 13.08 2.26
CA LYS A 64 11.18 13.24 1.65
C LYS A 64 10.53 11.89 1.35
N VAL A 65 11.29 10.92 0.86
CA VAL A 65 10.82 9.53 0.66
C VAL A 65 10.41 8.89 1.99
N LEU A 66 11.19 9.06 3.06
CA LEU A 66 10.83 8.50 4.38
C LEU A 66 9.52 9.09 4.91
N HIS A 67 9.32 10.39 4.69
CA HIS A 67 8.06 11.07 5.07
C HIS A 67 6.88 10.62 4.23
N LEU A 68 7.07 10.45 2.93
CA LEU A 68 6.05 9.88 2.04
C LEU A 68 5.69 8.45 2.48
N ALA A 69 6.68 7.58 2.72
CA ALA A 69 6.49 6.20 3.14
C ALA A 69 5.68 6.09 4.44
N ALA A 70 6.02 6.89 5.46
CA ALA A 70 5.24 6.99 6.69
C ALA A 70 3.81 7.50 6.44
N SER A 71 3.65 8.48 5.55
CA SER A 71 2.34 9.02 5.18
C SER A 71 1.47 7.96 4.49
N MET A 72 2.04 7.15 3.59
CA MET A 72 1.32 6.04 2.95
C MET A 72 0.82 5.01 3.98
N GLN A 73 1.57 4.78 5.05
CA GLN A 73 1.11 3.92 6.15
C GLN A 73 -0.06 4.53 6.93
N VAL A 74 0.00 5.83 7.22
CA VAL A 74 -1.12 6.55 7.86
C VAL A 74 -2.37 6.52 6.98
N LEU A 75 -2.21 6.71 5.66
CA LEU A 75 -3.29 6.61 4.68
C LEU A 75 -3.92 5.22 4.66
N TYR A 76 -3.09 4.17 4.72
CA TYR A 76 -3.58 2.80 4.80
C TYR A 76 -4.40 2.56 6.07
N PHE A 77 -3.91 3.01 7.23
CA PHE A 77 -4.67 2.90 8.46
C PHE A 77 -5.99 3.66 8.40
N ALA A 78 -6.02 4.89 7.88
CA ALA A 78 -7.26 5.65 7.69
C ALA A 78 -8.26 4.84 6.84
N THR A 79 -7.79 4.29 5.72
CA THR A 79 -8.59 3.47 4.80
C THR A 79 -9.14 2.21 5.48
N ARG A 80 -8.29 1.48 6.22
CA ARG A 80 -8.67 0.25 6.93
C ARG A 80 -9.68 0.50 8.04
N ILE A 81 -9.56 1.63 8.76
CA ILE A 81 -10.51 2.02 9.80
C ILE A 81 -11.89 2.21 9.19
N HIS A 82 -11.99 3.00 8.11
CA HIS A 82 -13.29 3.22 7.46
C HIS A 82 -13.90 1.94 6.87
N TRP A 83 -13.06 1.03 6.38
CA TRP A 83 -13.52 -0.28 5.88
C TRP A 83 -14.07 -1.22 6.94
N ALA A 84 -13.60 -1.09 8.18
CA ALA A 84 -13.99 -1.97 9.27
C ALA A 84 -15.34 -1.57 9.90
N ILE A 85 -15.88 -0.40 9.53
CA ILE A 85 -17.14 0.10 10.07
C ILE A 85 -18.32 -0.67 9.46
N PRO A 86 -19.15 -1.35 10.28
CA PRO A 86 -20.34 -2.02 9.78
C PRO A 86 -21.37 -1.00 9.25
N GLU A 87 -21.92 -1.25 8.06
CA GLU A 87 -23.05 -0.46 7.53
C GLU A 87 -24.42 -0.99 7.97
N ASP A 88 -24.47 -2.08 8.74
CA ASP A 88 -25.73 -2.75 9.04
C ASP A 88 -26.58 -1.95 10.02
N LYS A 89 -27.89 -1.85 9.74
CA LYS A 89 -28.81 -0.96 10.45
C LYS A 89 -29.00 -1.38 11.91
N ASP A 90 -28.83 -2.67 12.21
CA ASP A 90 -28.97 -3.20 13.56
C ASP A 90 -27.77 -2.87 14.47
N CYS A 91 -26.60 -2.56 13.89
CA CYS A 91 -25.41 -2.11 14.63
C CYS A 91 -25.50 -0.64 15.08
N LEU A 92 -26.43 0.15 14.54
CA LEU A 92 -26.61 1.57 14.90
C LEU A 92 -27.07 1.80 16.35
N LYS A 93 -27.46 0.75 17.08
CA LYS A 93 -27.75 0.81 18.52
C LYS A 93 -26.49 1.11 19.37
N LEU A 94 -25.30 1.00 18.79
CA LEU A 94 -24.01 1.30 19.42
C LEU A 94 -23.37 2.55 18.79
N LYS A 95 -24.11 3.67 18.74
CA LYS A 95 -23.67 4.94 18.14
C LYS A 95 -22.26 5.36 18.56
N GLU A 96 -21.91 5.22 19.85
CA GLU A 96 -20.57 5.59 20.35
C GLU A 96 -19.45 4.70 19.80
N GLN A 97 -19.74 3.41 19.54
CA GLN A 97 -18.77 2.47 18.99
C GLN A 97 -18.51 2.70 17.50
N ILE A 98 -19.44 3.35 16.78
CA ILE A 98 -19.30 3.67 15.35
C ILE A 98 -18.71 5.08 15.15
N GLN A 99 -19.10 6.05 15.97
CA GLN A 99 -18.65 7.44 15.83
C GLN A 99 -17.14 7.59 16.02
N TYR A 100 -16.58 6.88 17.00
CA TYR A 100 -15.15 7.01 17.29
C TYR A 100 -14.25 6.55 16.13
N PRO A 101 -14.43 5.34 15.54
CA PRO A 101 -13.68 4.93 14.35
C PRO A 101 -13.82 5.89 13.16
N ILE A 102 -15.01 6.44 12.90
CA ILE A 102 -15.21 7.42 11.83
C ILE A 102 -14.30 8.64 12.03
N LEU A 103 -14.43 9.29 13.20
CA LEU A 103 -13.65 10.49 13.52
C LEU A 103 -12.15 10.21 13.53
N LEU A 104 -11.77 9.00 13.90
CA LEU A 104 -10.39 8.58 13.90
C LEU A 104 -9.84 8.41 12.49
N GLY A 105 -10.58 7.77 11.58
CA GLY A 105 -10.21 7.69 10.17
C GLY A 105 -10.07 9.08 9.54
N ASP A 106 -11.03 9.98 9.79
CA ASP A 106 -10.99 11.37 9.33
C ASP A 106 -9.77 12.14 9.87
N LEU A 107 -9.43 11.92 11.14
CA LEU A 107 -8.23 12.48 11.76
C LEU A 107 -6.96 11.97 11.08
N LEU A 108 -6.88 10.67 10.74
CA LEU A 108 -5.72 10.11 10.05
C LEU A 108 -5.61 10.63 8.61
N TYR A 109 -6.70 10.78 7.86
CA TYR A 109 -6.67 11.46 6.56
C TYR A 109 -6.18 12.90 6.67
N SER A 110 -6.64 13.63 7.70
CA SER A 110 -6.19 15.00 7.97
C SER A 110 -4.70 15.06 8.31
N ARG A 111 -4.20 14.11 9.12
CA ARG A 111 -2.78 13.99 9.49
C ARG A 111 -1.91 13.60 8.29
N PHE A 112 -2.43 12.74 7.41
CA PHE A 112 -1.79 12.39 6.15
C PHE A 112 -1.56 13.66 5.32
N TYR A 113 -2.59 14.43 5.03
CA TYR A 113 -2.45 15.68 4.25
C TYR A 113 -1.57 16.72 4.93
N ALA A 114 -1.72 16.89 6.26
CA ALA A 114 -0.85 17.80 7.02
C ALA A 114 0.63 17.40 6.90
N THR A 115 0.93 16.10 6.83
CA THR A 115 2.29 15.59 6.63
C THR A 115 2.77 15.87 5.22
N ILE A 116 1.94 15.62 4.20
CA ILE A 116 2.26 15.95 2.80
C ILE A 116 2.63 17.43 2.65
N CYS A 117 1.82 18.35 3.19
CA CYS A 117 2.13 19.78 3.14
C CYS A 117 3.38 20.15 3.94
N ARG A 118 3.56 19.60 5.15
CA ARG A 118 4.70 19.92 6.03
C ARG A 118 6.05 19.58 5.41
N TYR A 119 6.10 18.54 4.57
CA TYR A 119 7.34 18.07 3.96
C TYR A 119 7.49 18.48 2.49
N GLU A 120 6.78 19.53 2.07
CA GLU A 120 6.87 20.12 0.73
C GLU A 120 6.59 19.07 -0.37
N LEU A 121 5.55 18.26 -0.14
CA LEU A 121 5.02 17.28 -1.08
C LEU A 121 3.68 17.76 -1.68
N ASP A 122 3.39 19.05 -1.55
CA ASP A 122 2.14 19.71 -1.93
C ASP A 122 1.82 19.58 -3.43
N GLN A 123 2.85 19.45 -4.27
CA GLN A 123 2.73 19.12 -5.69
C GLN A 123 1.95 17.81 -5.97
N TYR A 124 1.81 16.92 -4.98
CA TYR A 124 1.04 15.68 -5.10
C TYR A 124 -0.38 15.76 -4.53
N LEU A 125 -0.82 16.90 -3.99
CA LEU A 125 -2.13 17.00 -3.34
C LEU A 125 -3.29 16.63 -4.27
N ALA A 126 -3.27 17.12 -5.52
CA ALA A 126 -4.30 16.80 -6.50
C ALA A 126 -4.32 15.29 -6.85
N TYR A 127 -3.15 14.69 -7.03
CA TYR A 127 -3.01 13.25 -7.27
C TYR A 127 -3.54 12.44 -6.08
N LEU A 128 -3.17 12.82 -4.86
CA LEU A 128 -3.57 12.13 -3.64
C LEU A 128 -5.06 12.32 -3.31
N ALA A 129 -5.65 13.47 -3.62
CA ALA A 129 -7.10 13.68 -3.54
C ALA A 129 -7.86 12.78 -4.50
N THR A 130 -7.36 12.65 -5.73
CA THR A 130 -7.94 11.72 -6.72
C THR A 130 -7.84 10.28 -6.25
N LEU A 131 -6.69 9.88 -5.68
CA LEU A 131 -6.50 8.56 -5.08
C LEU A 131 -7.54 8.28 -4.00
N ILE A 132 -7.70 9.18 -3.01
CA ILE A 132 -8.65 8.99 -1.92
C ILE A 132 -10.08 8.94 -2.43
N GLY A 133 -10.42 9.80 -3.40
CA GLY A 133 -11.72 9.74 -4.10
C GLY A 133 -11.99 8.38 -4.73
N ASN A 134 -11.01 7.83 -5.45
CA ASN A 134 -11.11 6.50 -6.05
C ASN A 134 -11.22 5.39 -4.99
N ILE A 135 -10.47 5.48 -3.90
CA ILE A 135 -10.57 4.53 -2.77
C ILE A 135 -11.99 4.53 -2.19
N HIS A 136 -12.57 5.71 -1.95
CA HIS A 136 -13.93 5.83 -1.45
C HIS A 136 -14.97 5.33 -2.47
N GLN A 137 -14.78 5.61 -3.76
CA GLN A 137 -15.65 5.10 -4.81
C GLN A 137 -15.66 3.57 -4.84
N GLU A 138 -14.49 2.93 -4.82
CA GLU A 138 -14.39 1.47 -4.79
C GLU A 138 -15.02 0.89 -3.51
N HIS A 139 -14.92 1.60 -2.38
CA HIS A 139 -15.58 1.18 -1.14
C HIS A 139 -17.11 1.25 -1.24
N VAL A 140 -17.65 2.31 -1.83
CA VAL A 140 -19.10 2.42 -2.09
C VAL A 140 -19.57 1.29 -3.01
N LEU A 141 -18.85 1.05 -4.12
CA LEU A 141 -19.18 -0.02 -5.06
C LEU A 141 -19.14 -1.41 -4.40
N ARG A 142 -18.11 -1.68 -3.59
CA ARG A 142 -18.04 -2.90 -2.76
C ARG A 142 -19.29 -3.06 -1.89
N ASN A 143 -19.71 -2.02 -1.20
CA ASN A 143 -20.86 -2.08 -0.30
C ASN A 143 -22.19 -2.25 -1.06
N GLU A 144 -22.32 -1.66 -2.25
CA GLU A 144 -23.44 -1.92 -3.16
C GLU A 144 -23.49 -3.37 -3.64
N LYS A 145 -22.33 -3.95 -4.00
CA LYS A 145 -22.23 -5.37 -4.39
C LYS A 145 -22.56 -6.31 -3.24
N ARG A 146 -22.09 -6.01 -2.03
CA ARG A 146 -22.47 -6.74 -0.82
C ARG A 146 -23.98 -6.76 -0.61
N LYS A 147 -24.65 -5.60 -0.74
CA LYS A 147 -26.12 -5.50 -0.62
C LYS A 147 -26.86 -6.32 -1.68
N GLN A 148 -26.22 -6.59 -2.82
CA GLN A 148 -26.74 -7.43 -3.91
C GLN A 148 -26.29 -8.90 -3.81
N ASN A 149 -25.58 -9.30 -2.74
CA ASN A 149 -24.93 -10.62 -2.61
C ASN A 149 -24.00 -10.98 -3.79
N LEU A 150 -23.33 -9.98 -4.36
CA LEU A 150 -22.36 -10.14 -5.45
C LEU A 150 -20.92 -10.12 -4.92
N PRO A 151 -19.95 -10.68 -5.68
CA PRO A 151 -18.55 -10.69 -5.28
C PRO A 151 -17.97 -9.29 -5.04
N GLU A 152 -17.38 -9.09 -3.86
CA GLU A 152 -16.71 -7.84 -3.45
C GLU A 152 -15.26 -7.73 -3.93
N GLU A 153 -14.66 -8.89 -4.20
CA GLU A 153 -13.23 -9.07 -4.45
C GLU A 153 -12.62 -8.08 -5.45
N PRO A 154 -13.22 -7.81 -6.64
CA PRO A 154 -12.65 -6.88 -7.59
C PRO A 154 -12.41 -5.47 -7.02
N HIS A 155 -13.31 -4.99 -6.17
CA HIS A 155 -13.27 -3.65 -5.59
C HIS A 155 -12.22 -3.56 -4.48
N VAL A 156 -12.14 -4.58 -3.62
CA VAL A 156 -11.11 -4.66 -2.58
C VAL A 156 -9.73 -4.69 -3.21
N LEU A 157 -9.52 -5.56 -4.22
CA LEU A 157 -8.25 -5.65 -4.94
C LEU A 157 -7.90 -4.37 -5.69
N ARG A 158 -8.89 -3.64 -6.22
CA ARG A 158 -8.66 -2.34 -6.86
C ARG A 158 -8.10 -1.32 -5.88
N ILE A 159 -8.54 -1.31 -4.63
CA ILE A 159 -8.01 -0.38 -3.63
C ILE A 159 -6.55 -0.72 -3.27
N TYR A 160 -6.24 -2.00 -3.03
CA TYR A 160 -4.84 -2.40 -2.82
C TYR A 160 -3.95 -2.05 -4.01
N SER A 161 -4.47 -2.23 -5.23
CA SER A 161 -3.79 -1.84 -6.47
C SER A 161 -3.46 -0.35 -6.50
N LEU A 162 -4.44 0.52 -6.19
CA LEU A 162 -4.27 1.98 -6.13
C LEU A 162 -3.25 2.42 -5.08
N LEU A 163 -3.26 1.78 -3.90
CA LEU A 163 -2.33 2.05 -2.82
C LEU A 163 -0.90 1.64 -3.19
N GLY A 164 -0.71 0.42 -3.71
CA GLY A 164 0.59 -0.09 -4.13
C GLY A 164 1.18 0.71 -5.29
N GLU A 165 0.36 1.01 -6.30
CA GLU A 165 0.72 1.87 -7.43
C GLU A 165 1.21 3.23 -6.95
N THR A 166 0.48 3.88 -6.05
CA THR A 166 0.81 5.21 -5.55
C THR A 166 2.09 5.21 -4.73
N ALA A 167 2.25 4.27 -3.80
CA ALA A 167 3.46 4.18 -2.98
C ALA A 167 4.71 4.06 -3.85
N CYS A 168 4.66 3.18 -4.85
CA CYS A 168 5.76 2.99 -5.78
C CYS A 168 6.00 4.23 -6.65
N TYR A 169 4.95 4.76 -7.27
CA TYR A 169 5.06 5.88 -8.20
C TYR A 169 5.57 7.15 -7.54
N LEU A 170 4.98 7.56 -6.42
CA LEU A 170 5.35 8.83 -5.78
C LEU A 170 6.78 8.78 -5.23
N ALA A 171 7.23 7.64 -4.70
CA ALA A 171 8.60 7.48 -4.23
C ALA A 171 9.61 7.54 -5.38
N ALA A 172 9.31 6.90 -6.52
CA ALA A 172 10.15 6.97 -7.71
C ALA A 172 10.15 8.38 -8.33
N HIS A 173 8.97 8.97 -8.52
CA HIS A 173 8.78 10.28 -9.11
C HIS A 173 9.46 11.38 -8.28
N LEU A 174 9.48 11.27 -6.96
CA LEU A 174 10.22 12.17 -6.08
C LEU A 174 11.72 12.26 -6.39
N LEU A 175 12.33 11.19 -6.90
CA LEU A 175 13.78 11.09 -7.09
C LEU A 175 14.24 11.39 -8.51
N VAL A 176 13.40 11.10 -9.50
CA VAL A 176 13.76 11.22 -10.92
C VAL A 176 12.71 11.92 -11.79
N GLY A 177 11.58 12.35 -11.21
CA GLY A 177 10.44 12.87 -11.96
C GLY A 177 9.76 11.79 -12.81
N LYS A 178 8.98 12.23 -13.80
CA LYS A 178 8.28 11.34 -14.73
C LYS A 178 9.26 10.79 -15.78
N THR A 179 9.54 9.50 -15.67
CA THR A 179 10.42 8.73 -16.57
C THR A 179 9.78 7.39 -16.92
N TYR A 180 10.35 6.69 -17.90
CA TYR A 180 9.92 5.32 -18.21
C TYR A 180 10.13 4.38 -17.00
N LEU A 181 11.20 4.58 -16.22
CA LEU A 181 11.46 3.79 -15.01
C LEU A 181 10.43 4.05 -13.92
N SER A 182 10.06 5.31 -13.67
CA SER A 182 9.03 5.61 -12.67
C SER A 182 7.66 5.04 -13.07
N GLU A 183 7.35 4.98 -14.37
CA GLU A 183 6.11 4.36 -14.87
C GLU A 183 6.16 2.82 -14.79
N ALA A 184 7.31 2.21 -15.07
CA ALA A 184 7.50 0.77 -14.87
C ALA A 184 7.33 0.39 -13.38
N ILE A 185 7.96 1.16 -12.47
CA ILE A 185 7.83 0.99 -11.02
C ILE A 185 6.38 1.19 -10.55
N LYS A 186 5.66 2.17 -11.12
CA LYS A 186 4.23 2.37 -10.88
C LYS A 186 3.41 1.13 -11.24
N GLN A 187 3.63 0.55 -12.43
CA GLN A 187 2.94 -0.67 -12.87
C GLN A 187 3.30 -1.88 -12.00
N ILE A 188 4.55 -2.00 -11.55
CA ILE A 188 4.96 -3.04 -10.59
C ILE A 188 4.19 -2.87 -9.27
N GLY A 189 4.11 -1.64 -8.75
CA GLY A 189 3.33 -1.32 -7.56
C GLY A 189 1.85 -1.67 -7.71
N ASN A 190 1.26 -1.41 -8.88
CA ASN A 190 -0.10 -1.78 -9.21
C ASN A 190 -0.33 -3.31 -9.07
N HIS A 191 0.56 -4.10 -9.66
CA HIS A 191 0.47 -5.57 -9.62
C HIS A 191 0.75 -6.14 -8.24
N LEU A 192 1.80 -5.67 -7.56
CA LEU A 192 2.10 -6.05 -6.19
C LEU A 192 0.97 -5.70 -5.23
N GLY A 193 0.29 -4.56 -5.43
CA GLY A 193 -0.91 -4.21 -4.69
C GLY A 193 -2.00 -5.26 -4.84
N ILE A 194 -2.35 -5.65 -6.07
CA ILE A 194 -3.35 -6.70 -6.31
C ILE A 194 -2.95 -8.00 -5.61
N LEU A 195 -1.72 -8.48 -5.83
CA LEU A 195 -1.22 -9.72 -5.26
C LEU A 195 -1.21 -9.70 -3.72
N ARG A 196 -0.86 -8.55 -3.14
CA ARG A 196 -0.91 -8.31 -1.71
C ARG A 196 -2.35 -8.36 -1.17
N GLY A 197 -3.31 -7.80 -1.89
CA GLY A 197 -4.73 -7.86 -1.57
C GLY A 197 -5.27 -9.30 -1.63
N VAL A 198 -4.92 -10.05 -2.67
CA VAL A 198 -5.29 -11.48 -2.81
C VAL A 198 -4.80 -12.26 -1.59
N TRP A 199 -3.55 -12.08 -1.20
CA TRP A 199 -3.00 -12.75 -0.02
C TRP A 199 -3.64 -12.26 1.29
N GLY A 200 -3.78 -10.93 1.46
CA GLY A 200 -4.27 -10.33 2.70
C GLY A 200 -5.74 -10.60 3.00
N GLU A 201 -6.55 -10.71 1.95
CA GLU A 201 -8.00 -10.96 2.06
C GLU A 201 -8.35 -12.45 1.82
N ASN A 202 -7.32 -13.30 1.67
CA ASN A 202 -7.44 -14.75 1.51
C ASN A 202 -8.31 -15.16 0.30
N TYR A 203 -8.15 -14.46 -0.83
CA TYR A 203 -8.80 -14.80 -2.10
C TYR A 203 -8.03 -15.89 -2.85
N ASP A 204 -8.69 -16.52 -3.82
CA ASP A 204 -8.06 -17.48 -4.73
C ASP A 204 -6.99 -16.76 -5.59
N PRO A 205 -5.71 -17.20 -5.55
CA PRO A 205 -4.67 -16.60 -6.36
C PRO A 205 -4.73 -16.94 -7.85
N TYR A 206 -5.39 -18.04 -8.25
CA TYR A 206 -5.35 -18.53 -9.63
C TYR A 206 -5.84 -17.51 -10.68
N PRO A 207 -6.94 -16.77 -10.47
CA PRO A 207 -7.40 -15.75 -11.40
C PRO A 207 -6.42 -14.57 -11.58
N TYR A 208 -5.47 -14.40 -10.66
CA TYR A 208 -4.56 -13.24 -10.62
C TYR A 208 -3.11 -13.58 -10.98
N LEU A 209 -2.82 -14.82 -11.37
CA LEU A 209 -1.47 -15.23 -11.79
C LEU A 209 -0.92 -14.38 -12.95
N ALA A 210 -1.78 -13.89 -13.85
CA ALA A 210 -1.36 -12.98 -14.92
C ALA A 210 -0.69 -11.70 -14.37
N LYS A 211 -1.13 -11.19 -13.21
CA LYS A 211 -0.51 -10.03 -12.54
C LYS A 211 0.86 -10.39 -11.98
N TRP A 212 1.02 -11.60 -11.47
CA TRP A 212 2.29 -12.13 -11.01
C TRP A 212 3.31 -12.22 -12.14
N TYR A 213 2.96 -12.86 -13.27
CA TYR A 213 3.84 -12.94 -14.44
C TYR A 213 4.20 -11.55 -14.97
N ARG A 214 3.22 -10.64 -15.08
CA ARG A 214 3.46 -9.30 -15.58
C ARG A 214 4.40 -8.48 -14.67
N ALA A 215 4.31 -8.66 -13.35
CA ALA A 215 5.23 -8.03 -12.42
C ALA A 215 6.68 -8.49 -12.66
N TRP A 216 6.90 -9.79 -12.93
CA TRP A 216 8.23 -10.31 -13.28
C TRP A 216 8.76 -9.73 -14.60
N GLU A 217 7.94 -9.63 -15.63
CA GLU A 217 8.33 -9.00 -16.91
C GLU A 217 8.75 -7.55 -16.73
N LEU A 218 8.00 -6.78 -15.95
CA LEU A 218 8.31 -5.38 -15.67
C LEU A 218 9.62 -5.23 -14.87
N LEU A 219 9.97 -6.18 -14.01
CA LEU A 219 11.25 -6.15 -13.28
C LEU A 219 12.46 -6.25 -14.20
N GLU A 220 12.32 -6.85 -15.38
CA GLU A 220 13.40 -6.92 -16.37
C GLU A 220 13.72 -5.55 -16.99
N LEU A 221 12.79 -4.60 -16.91
CA LEU A 221 13.00 -3.22 -17.34
C LEU A 221 13.78 -2.39 -16.31
N LEU A 222 13.88 -2.86 -15.06
CA LEU A 222 14.55 -2.12 -14.00
C LEU A 222 16.07 -2.39 -14.01
N PRO A 223 16.88 -1.37 -13.66
CA PRO A 223 18.33 -1.55 -13.55
C PRO A 223 18.66 -2.64 -12.50
N PRO A 224 19.75 -3.40 -12.70
CA PRO A 224 20.22 -4.34 -11.70
C PRO A 224 20.65 -3.58 -10.45
N GLY A 225 20.35 -4.14 -9.27
CA GLY A 225 20.75 -3.57 -7.99
C GLY A 225 19.83 -3.96 -6.83
N PRO A 226 20.14 -3.47 -5.61
CA PRO A 226 19.44 -3.88 -4.39
C PRO A 226 17.93 -3.64 -4.42
N GLY A 227 17.47 -2.54 -5.01
CA GLY A 227 16.04 -2.26 -5.14
C GLY A 227 15.30 -3.28 -6.01
N ARG A 228 15.87 -3.65 -7.17
CA ARG A 228 15.31 -4.70 -8.04
C ARG A 228 15.30 -6.05 -7.32
N GLU A 229 16.37 -6.38 -6.59
CA GLU A 229 16.41 -7.61 -5.79
C GLU A 229 15.35 -7.65 -4.69
N CYS A 230 15.05 -6.52 -4.05
CA CYS A 230 14.00 -6.43 -3.04
C CYS A 230 12.59 -6.62 -3.64
N PHE A 231 12.34 -6.09 -4.84
CA PHE A 231 11.11 -6.42 -5.56
C PHE A 231 11.03 -7.91 -5.92
N GLN A 232 12.13 -8.51 -6.38
CA GLN A 232 12.18 -9.95 -6.66
C GLN A 232 11.89 -10.76 -5.38
N ALA A 233 12.47 -10.38 -4.25
CA ALA A 233 12.20 -11.02 -2.96
C ALA A 233 10.74 -10.86 -2.52
N SER A 234 10.13 -9.71 -2.79
CA SER A 234 8.71 -9.43 -2.50
C SER A 234 7.79 -10.30 -3.33
N LEU A 235 8.06 -10.41 -4.64
CA LEU A 235 7.37 -11.36 -5.51
C LEU A 235 7.60 -12.76 -4.95
N LEU A 236 8.82 -13.31 -4.99
CA LEU A 236 9.13 -14.68 -4.53
C LEU A 236 8.43 -15.05 -3.21
N GLY A 237 8.44 -14.15 -2.22
CA GLY A 237 7.73 -14.37 -0.97
C GLY A 237 6.22 -14.61 -1.12
N LEU A 238 5.52 -13.77 -1.90
CA LEU A 238 4.11 -13.95 -2.24
C LEU A 238 3.87 -15.26 -3.02
N GLY A 239 4.76 -15.60 -3.97
CA GLY A 239 4.65 -16.82 -4.77
C GLY A 239 4.81 -18.09 -3.94
N CYS A 240 5.76 -18.10 -3.01
CA CYS A 240 5.92 -19.20 -2.06
C CYS A 240 4.66 -19.44 -1.21
N LYS A 241 3.86 -18.41 -0.91
CA LYS A 241 2.57 -18.57 -0.20
C LYS A 241 1.54 -19.34 -1.03
N TRP A 242 1.70 -19.36 -2.35
CA TRP A 242 0.81 -20.04 -3.29
C TRP A 242 1.46 -21.24 -3.99
N GLY A 243 2.63 -21.69 -3.51
CA GLY A 243 3.36 -22.82 -4.11
C GLY A 243 3.91 -22.53 -5.52
N LEU A 244 4.10 -21.24 -5.86
CA LEU A 244 4.61 -20.82 -7.16
C LEU A 244 6.13 -20.64 -7.13
N GLU A 245 6.79 -21.14 -8.16
CA GLU A 245 8.20 -20.85 -8.43
C GLU A 245 8.37 -19.58 -9.27
N ARG A 246 9.61 -19.08 -9.34
CA ARG A 246 9.95 -17.98 -10.25
C ARG A 246 9.61 -18.38 -11.68
N PRO A 247 8.88 -17.55 -12.44
CA PRO A 247 8.57 -17.87 -13.82
C PRO A 247 9.83 -17.88 -14.68
N PRO A 248 9.91 -18.75 -15.71
CA PRO A 248 10.99 -18.66 -16.70
C PRO A 248 10.85 -17.32 -17.42
N ILE A 249 11.88 -16.47 -17.29
CA ILE A 249 11.88 -15.17 -17.96
C ILE A 249 12.14 -15.40 -19.44
N CYS A 250 11.14 -15.12 -20.27
CA CYS A 250 11.30 -15.12 -21.71
C CYS A 250 12.22 -13.96 -22.08
N LYS A 251 13.43 -14.26 -22.57
CA LYS A 251 14.45 -13.25 -22.91
C LYS A 251 14.09 -12.41 -24.15
N ASP A 252 12.99 -12.72 -24.82
CA ASP A 252 12.62 -12.17 -26.13
C ASP A 252 11.79 -10.87 -26.07
N LEU A 253 11.61 -10.26 -24.90
CA LEU A 253 10.92 -8.96 -24.76
C LEU A 253 11.81 -7.75 -25.11
N ARG A 254 13.00 -7.97 -25.69
CA ARG A 254 13.87 -6.93 -26.26
C ARG A 254 13.84 -7.04 -27.79
N ALA A 255 12.70 -6.67 -28.40
CA ALA A 255 12.59 -6.40 -29.82
C ALA A 255 11.99 -4.99 -30.00
#